data_AF-A0A534INY3-F1
#
_entry.id   AF-A0A534INY3-F1
#
_cell.length_a   1.000
_cell.length_b   1.000
_cell.length_c   1.000
_cell.angle_alpha   90.00
_cell.angle_beta   90.00
_cell.angle_gamma   90.00
#
_symmetry.space_group_name_H-M   'P 1'
#
loop_
_entity.id
_entity.type
_entity.pdbx_description
1 polymer ?
#
loop_
_entity_poly.entity_id
_entity_poly.type
_entity_poly.pdbx_seq_one_letter_code
_entity_poly.pdbx_strand_id
1 'polypeptide(L)'
;MARCTADGNVTMWWSQENESLFGTGTSGGHGGSMLSSIGGTIRLGELVPGGAIHHAMKVNLHGAEDYYYDNVTGGFRWPATTADGDASDSYHGTVPALREGSLLALPPSFDVNAMGLETEAAKILARAFQDYGAYTVDDAAWSTYAICTERSPAGRVDSEFETAWGFPINEPSLDVPWSRDMNRIFGALNVVDNWNFATWLLAAASNGTVGAGLGVPRVSWAPYFDPNPDMIAPVSTASLSGTVGPAEWFLSPVQVTLNASDSGSGVAAIYDRIDGGSWQPYTASMTVGVDGVHTVEYFATDAASNYETIHSVTFKVDTVGPVSSAVLSGTLGSGNWFRSPVQVTVSASDVGSGVSAIHVRSDGDTWSTYTGPLSIPTDGAHTVDSYATDLVGHDGPIHSTDFGIDTIAPSTSLQPDKLPDAHGWYANPLRLTLSSADATSGVRSISVRIDSGTWVTYTSPILLAGTGTHQLEYFATDLAGNAEAVQTRSFTLLGPWFPPIRSAKGGPTESGLTVPEAVQVSLSIPPASAVGFVVVIVGLFLLNREKMEWLQRMRSRSTGRCPARSRLSWLAPFRWF
;
A
#
# COMPACT_ATOMS: atom_id res chain seq x y z
N MET A 1 -2.47 45.62 23.89
CA MET A 1 -1.35 45.68 24.87
C MET A 1 -1.07 44.30 25.46
N ALA A 2 0.06 43.65 25.15
CA ALA A 2 0.37 42.30 25.55
C ALA A 2 0.86 42.30 27.00
N ARG A 3 0.25 41.47 27.83
CA ARG A 3 0.69 41.22 29.20
C ARG A 3 1.44 39.91 29.19
N CYS A 4 2.58 39.87 29.87
CA CYS A 4 3.40 38.66 29.99
C CYS A 4 2.80 37.65 30.98
N THR A 5 1.83 38.09 31.78
CA THR A 5 1.03 37.28 32.71
C THR A 5 -0.39 37.81 32.70
N ALA A 6 -1.40 36.95 32.94
CA ALA A 6 -2.75 37.41 33.23
C ALA A 6 -2.69 38.46 34.36
N ASP A 7 -3.34 39.61 34.16
CA ASP A 7 -3.34 40.76 35.07
C ASP A 7 -1.97 41.41 35.38
N GLY A 8 -0.92 41.06 34.64
CA GLY A 8 0.39 41.69 34.75
C GLY A 8 0.48 43.07 34.10
N ASN A 9 1.48 43.85 34.48
CA ASN A 9 1.78 45.13 33.84
C ASN A 9 2.07 44.94 32.35
N VAL A 10 1.52 45.84 31.52
CA VAL A 10 1.89 45.94 30.11
C VAL A 10 3.37 46.32 30.02
N THR A 11 4.13 45.63 29.17
CA THR A 11 5.55 45.92 28.97
C THR A 11 5.71 47.05 27.95
N MET A 12 5.51 48.28 28.40
CA MET A 12 5.77 49.51 27.63
C MET A 12 6.50 50.53 28.49
N TRP A 13 7.38 51.32 27.87
CA TRP A 13 8.16 52.34 28.59
C TRP A 13 7.27 53.54 29.00
N TRP A 14 6.26 53.84 28.19
CA TRP A 14 5.36 54.98 28.37
C TRP A 14 3.94 54.59 27.94
N SER A 15 2.93 54.90 28.75
CA SER A 15 1.51 54.74 28.42
C SER A 15 0.77 56.01 28.80
N GLN A 16 0.03 56.59 27.86
CA GLN A 16 -0.74 57.81 28.11
C GLN A 16 -2.14 57.49 28.64
N GLU A 17 -2.74 56.36 28.22
CA GLU A 17 -4.07 55.91 28.65
C GLU A 17 -4.14 54.39 28.84
N ASN A 18 -5.20 53.91 29.51
CA ASN A 18 -5.49 52.48 29.65
C ASN A 18 -6.23 51.98 28.40
N GLU A 19 -5.55 51.19 27.58
CA GLU A 19 -6.14 50.61 26.37
C GLU A 19 -6.65 49.17 26.56
N SER A 20 -7.67 48.80 25.80
CA SER A 20 -8.10 47.40 25.66
C SER A 20 -7.31 46.73 24.52
N LEU A 21 -6.92 45.47 24.70
CA LEU A 21 -6.41 44.64 23.59
C LEU A 21 -7.42 44.50 22.45
N PHE A 22 -8.70 44.60 22.77
CA PHE A 22 -9.84 44.50 21.86
C PHE A 22 -10.50 45.87 21.60
N GLY A 23 -9.84 46.97 22.01
CA GLY A 23 -10.30 48.32 21.69
C GLY A 23 -10.13 48.62 20.20
N THR A 24 -10.46 49.85 19.79
CA THR A 24 -10.32 50.29 18.39
C THR A 24 -8.89 50.17 17.85
N GLY A 25 -7.89 50.09 18.74
CA GLY A 25 -6.48 50.04 18.37
C GLY A 25 -5.97 51.34 17.74
N THR A 26 -6.77 52.41 17.81
CA THR A 26 -6.45 53.74 17.28
C THR A 26 -5.70 54.62 18.27
N SER A 27 -5.67 54.21 19.55
CA SER A 27 -4.94 54.85 20.64
C SER A 27 -3.91 53.87 21.25
N GLY A 28 -2.82 54.39 21.83
CA GLY A 28 -1.64 53.61 22.17
C GLY A 28 -0.49 54.41 22.74
N GLY A 29 0.66 53.75 22.95
CA GLY A 29 1.81 54.31 23.67
C GLY A 29 2.87 54.99 22.81
N HIS A 30 2.59 55.33 21.55
CA HIS A 30 3.46 56.19 20.75
C HIS A 30 3.10 57.65 20.99
N GLY A 31 4.08 58.43 21.47
CA GLY A 31 3.87 59.69 22.18
C GLY A 31 3.17 60.76 21.36
N GLY A 32 3.73 61.02 20.18
CA GLY A 32 3.22 62.00 19.23
C GLY A 32 1.92 61.56 18.55
N SER A 33 1.86 60.33 18.03
CA SER A 33 0.73 59.93 17.16
C SER A 33 -0.48 59.38 17.91
N MET A 34 -0.26 58.92 19.15
CA MET A 34 -1.13 58.04 19.92
C MET A 34 -1.42 56.70 19.24
N LEU A 35 -0.70 56.27 18.19
CA LEU A 35 -0.98 54.99 17.56
C LEU A 35 -0.60 53.80 18.46
N SER A 36 -1.24 52.65 18.21
CA SER A 36 -1.04 51.41 18.97
C SER A 36 0.43 51.03 19.12
N SER A 37 0.85 50.70 20.35
CA SER A 37 2.19 50.15 20.60
C SER A 37 2.39 48.73 20.06
N ILE A 38 1.32 48.03 19.66
CA ILE A 38 1.38 46.64 19.17
C ILE A 38 1.15 46.53 17.68
N GLY A 39 0.15 47.24 17.16
CA GLY A 39 -0.13 47.23 15.73
C GLY A 39 1.11 47.70 14.97
N GLY A 40 1.63 46.88 14.07
CA GLY A 40 2.81 47.19 13.26
C GLY A 40 4.18 47.14 13.93
N THR A 41 4.30 46.50 15.08
CA THR A 41 5.59 46.14 15.68
C THR A 41 6.13 44.87 15.02
N ILE A 42 7.36 44.90 14.50
CA ILE A 42 8.06 43.73 13.92
C ILE A 42 8.36 42.73 15.03
N ARG A 43 8.02 41.46 14.82
CA ARG A 43 8.04 40.40 15.82
C ARG A 43 9.23 39.46 15.66
N LEU A 44 9.51 38.70 16.72
CA LEU A 44 10.49 37.62 16.67
C LEU A 44 10.18 36.63 15.54
N GLY A 45 11.20 36.25 14.77
CA GLY A 45 11.10 35.34 13.63
C GLY A 45 10.68 36.00 12.31
N GLU A 46 10.34 37.29 12.28
CA GLU A 46 9.92 37.97 11.03
C GLU A 46 11.09 38.54 10.23
N LEU A 47 12.11 39.09 10.91
CA LEU A 47 13.28 39.73 10.27
C LEU A 47 14.56 38.89 10.36
N VAL A 48 14.43 37.59 10.04
CA VAL A 48 15.51 36.57 10.06
C VAL A 48 15.60 35.85 8.71
N PRO A 49 16.65 35.05 8.42
CA PRO A 49 16.70 34.25 7.20
C PRO A 49 15.47 33.34 7.04
N GLY A 50 14.75 33.50 5.92
CA GLY A 50 13.50 32.78 5.65
C GLY A 50 12.25 33.37 6.33
N GLY A 51 12.41 34.40 7.17
CA GLY A 51 11.31 35.15 7.78
C GLY A 51 10.60 36.07 6.79
N ALA A 52 9.40 36.50 7.17
CA ALA A 52 8.60 37.45 6.43
C ALA A 52 7.73 38.28 7.39
N ILE A 53 7.48 39.54 7.01
CA ILE A 53 6.58 40.45 7.73
C ILE A 53 5.27 40.51 6.94
N HIS A 54 4.17 40.15 7.60
CA HIS A 54 2.84 40.04 6.98
C HIS A 54 1.84 41.09 7.46
N HIS A 55 2.33 42.25 7.88
CA HIS A 55 1.51 43.33 8.41
C HIS A 55 2.13 44.70 8.12
N ALA A 56 1.29 45.75 8.19
CA ALA A 56 1.79 47.12 8.11
C ALA A 56 2.75 47.37 9.28
N MET A 57 3.85 48.06 9.04
CA MET A 57 4.86 48.35 10.06
C MET A 57 4.64 49.72 10.69
N LYS A 58 5.52 50.11 11.61
CA LYS A 58 5.61 51.46 12.16
C LYS A 58 7.01 51.99 12.04
N VAL A 59 7.11 53.27 11.72
CA VAL A 59 8.37 54.00 11.60
C VAL A 59 8.32 55.32 12.37
N ASN A 60 9.49 55.77 12.83
CA ASN A 60 9.68 57.14 13.31
C ASN A 60 10.55 57.87 12.30
N LEU A 61 10.28 59.15 12.10
CA LEU A 61 10.98 60.04 11.17
C LEU A 61 11.43 61.29 11.91
N HIS A 62 12.29 62.09 11.28
CA HIS A 62 12.78 63.31 11.90
C HIS A 62 11.76 64.44 11.69
N GLY A 63 11.07 64.87 12.74
CA GLY A 63 10.02 65.88 12.66
C GLY A 63 10.48 67.17 11.97
N ALA A 64 11.69 67.62 12.28
CA ALA A 64 12.26 68.85 11.69
C ALA A 64 12.54 68.79 10.19
N GLU A 65 12.59 67.62 9.57
CA GLU A 65 12.87 67.49 8.13
C GLU A 65 11.74 66.82 7.35
N ASP A 66 10.99 65.94 8.00
CA ASP A 66 10.04 65.05 7.33
C ASP A 66 8.58 65.46 7.58
N TYR A 67 8.19 65.74 8.82
CA TYR A 67 6.79 66.01 9.15
C TYR A 67 6.38 67.44 8.82
N TYR A 68 5.25 67.56 8.13
CA TYR A 68 4.65 68.84 7.78
C TYR A 68 3.66 69.31 8.85
N TYR A 69 3.75 70.58 9.23
CA TYR A 69 2.80 71.23 10.11
C TYR A 69 2.02 72.35 9.41
N ASP A 70 0.73 72.42 9.73
CA ASP A 70 -0.09 73.59 9.49
C ASP A 70 -1.15 73.73 10.59
N ASN A 71 -1.66 74.94 10.78
CA ASN A 71 -2.64 75.23 11.83
C ASN A 71 -4.01 74.54 11.62
N VAL A 72 -4.27 73.97 10.44
CA VAL A 72 -5.54 73.30 10.13
C VAL A 72 -5.49 71.84 10.59
N THR A 73 -4.40 71.13 10.33
CA THR A 73 -4.26 69.71 10.70
C THR A 73 -3.51 69.50 12.00
N GLY A 74 -2.78 70.49 12.50
CA GLY A 74 -1.97 70.38 13.72
C GLY A 74 -0.81 69.38 13.61
N GLY A 75 -0.35 69.06 12.40
CA GLY A 75 0.80 68.16 12.19
C GLY A 75 0.49 66.66 12.12
N PHE A 76 -0.77 66.24 12.19
CA PHE A 76 -1.16 64.82 12.10
C PHE A 76 -2.26 64.55 11.06
N ARG A 77 -2.46 63.27 10.73
CA ARG A 77 -3.57 62.75 9.93
C ARG A 77 -3.99 61.37 10.44
N TRP A 78 -5.23 60.99 10.13
CA TRP A 78 -5.75 59.66 10.46
C TRP A 78 -4.81 58.54 9.93
N PRO A 79 -4.53 57.48 10.72
CA PRO A 79 -5.16 57.11 11.98
C PRO A 79 -4.64 57.80 13.25
N ALA A 80 -3.61 58.64 13.18
CA ALA A 80 -3.16 59.39 14.35
C ALA A 80 -4.26 60.35 14.83
N THR A 81 -4.34 60.53 16.14
CA THR A 81 -5.33 61.42 16.78
C THR A 81 -4.69 62.70 17.30
N THR A 82 -3.37 62.76 17.36
CA THR A 82 -2.57 63.94 17.73
C THR A 82 -1.21 63.89 17.02
N ALA A 83 -0.44 64.96 17.19
CA ALA A 83 0.98 65.02 16.92
C ALA A 83 1.77 65.29 18.21
N ASP A 84 3.10 65.27 18.12
CA ASP A 84 4.00 65.76 19.17
C ASP A 84 3.63 67.15 19.68
N GLY A 85 3.79 67.35 20.99
CA GLY A 85 3.35 68.57 21.68
C GLY A 85 4.08 69.84 21.22
N ASP A 86 5.24 69.71 20.59
CA ASP A 86 6.04 70.79 20.02
C ASP A 86 5.92 70.90 18.49
N ALA A 87 5.03 70.14 17.85
CA ALA A 87 4.92 70.06 16.39
C ALA A 87 4.82 71.42 15.68
N SER A 88 4.18 72.43 16.28
CA SER A 88 4.10 73.78 15.69
C SER A 88 5.46 74.46 15.52
N ASP A 89 6.41 74.09 16.38
CA ASP A 89 7.73 74.69 16.49
C ASP A 89 8.81 73.76 15.93
N SER A 90 8.57 72.44 15.88
CA SER A 90 9.55 71.42 15.51
C SER A 90 9.31 70.79 14.13
N TYR A 91 8.09 70.79 13.58
CA TYR A 91 7.80 70.14 12.30
C TYR A 91 8.00 71.11 11.13
N HIS A 92 9.04 70.89 10.32
CA HIS A 92 9.40 71.77 9.20
C HIS A 92 9.51 71.06 7.84
N GLY A 93 8.98 69.84 7.76
CA GLY A 93 8.90 69.10 6.50
C GLY A 93 8.16 69.87 5.41
N THR A 94 8.48 69.56 4.16
CA THR A 94 7.97 70.30 2.98
C THR A 94 6.90 69.54 2.20
N VAL A 95 6.60 68.29 2.57
CA VAL A 95 5.62 67.45 1.90
C VAL A 95 4.30 67.52 2.67
N PRO A 96 3.27 68.25 2.21
CA PRO A 96 2.06 68.46 3.01
C PRO A 96 1.33 67.17 3.38
N ALA A 97 1.44 66.12 2.56
CA ALA A 97 0.82 64.83 2.85
C ALA A 97 1.52 64.05 3.97
N LEU A 98 2.82 64.30 4.21
CA LEU A 98 3.63 63.62 5.21
C LEU A 98 3.49 64.30 6.57
N ARG A 99 2.60 63.74 7.36
CA ARG A 99 2.30 64.15 8.73
C ARG A 99 2.38 62.95 9.65
N GLU A 100 2.33 63.17 10.94
CA GLU A 100 2.20 62.06 11.87
C GLU A 100 0.91 61.25 11.60
N GLY A 101 1.00 59.91 11.67
CA GLY A 101 -0.05 58.99 11.23
C GLY A 101 -0.10 58.72 9.71
N SER A 102 0.83 59.26 8.91
CA SER A 102 0.87 58.94 7.47
C SER A 102 1.24 57.48 7.21
N LEU A 103 0.60 56.87 6.21
CA LEU A 103 1.03 55.59 5.66
C LEU A 103 2.08 55.82 4.58
N LEU A 104 3.28 55.28 4.78
CA LEU A 104 4.36 55.24 3.81
C LEU A 104 4.45 53.87 3.15
N ALA A 105 4.65 53.83 1.84
CA ALA A 105 4.80 52.57 1.12
C ALA A 105 5.77 52.72 -0.07
N LEU A 106 6.38 51.60 -0.46
CA LEU A 106 6.97 51.50 -1.79
C LEU A 106 5.84 51.35 -2.82
N PRO A 107 5.89 52.05 -3.97
CA PRO A 107 4.86 51.92 -4.99
C PRO A 107 4.67 50.45 -5.44
N PRO A 108 3.44 49.98 -5.70
CA PRO A 108 3.21 48.61 -6.16
C PRO A 108 3.90 48.26 -7.50
N SER A 109 4.18 49.28 -8.32
CA SER A 109 4.91 49.13 -9.59
C SER A 109 6.43 49.07 -9.41
N PHE A 110 6.95 49.29 -8.20
CA PHE A 110 8.38 49.29 -7.92
C PHE A 110 8.92 47.86 -7.92
N ASP A 111 9.99 47.57 -8.65
CA ASP A 111 10.63 46.26 -8.59
C ASP A 111 11.63 46.23 -7.44
N VAL A 112 11.24 45.60 -6.32
CA VAL A 112 12.08 45.46 -5.12
C VAL A 112 13.41 44.75 -5.45
N ASN A 113 13.43 43.83 -6.43
CA ASN A 113 14.66 43.14 -6.80
C ASN A 113 15.63 44.04 -7.59
N ALA A 114 15.11 45.08 -8.24
CA ALA A 114 15.90 46.05 -9.00
C ALA A 114 16.44 47.22 -8.15
N MET A 115 16.11 47.27 -6.86
CA MET A 115 16.56 48.34 -5.93
C MET A 115 18.06 48.31 -5.63
N GLY A 116 18.76 47.24 -5.99
CA GLY A 116 20.17 47.07 -5.66
C GLY A 116 20.42 46.88 -4.16
N LEU A 117 19.46 46.26 -3.46
CA LEU A 117 19.60 45.94 -2.04
C LEU A 117 20.68 44.87 -1.82
N GLU A 118 21.63 45.17 -0.97
CA GLU A 118 22.84 44.38 -0.70
C GLU A 118 22.60 43.28 0.35
N THR A 119 21.62 43.47 1.24
CA THR A 119 21.29 42.57 2.36
C THR A 119 19.94 41.90 2.16
N GLU A 120 19.82 40.62 2.55
CA GLU A 120 18.55 39.88 2.48
C GLU A 120 17.52 40.41 3.49
N ALA A 121 17.98 40.86 4.65
CA ALA A 121 17.14 41.53 5.64
C ALA A 121 16.42 42.75 5.05
N ALA A 122 17.13 43.59 4.28
CA ALA A 122 16.52 44.77 3.68
C ALA A 122 15.49 44.39 2.60
N LYS A 123 15.71 43.28 1.90
CA LYS A 123 14.72 42.76 0.94
C LYS A 123 13.42 42.31 1.63
N ILE A 124 13.51 41.76 2.84
CA ILE A 124 12.31 41.44 3.66
C ILE A 124 11.55 42.74 3.97
N LEU A 125 12.24 43.77 4.47
CA LEU A 125 11.63 45.07 4.77
C LEU A 125 11.03 45.72 3.52
N ALA A 126 11.76 45.76 2.41
CA ALA A 126 11.28 46.38 1.17
C ALA A 126 10.01 45.70 0.65
N ARG A 127 9.93 44.36 0.71
CA ARG A 127 8.69 43.64 0.40
C ARG A 127 7.57 44.03 1.35
N ALA A 128 7.85 44.11 2.66
CA ALA A 128 6.85 44.51 3.64
C ALA A 128 6.34 45.95 3.41
N PHE A 129 7.23 46.90 3.10
CA PHE A 129 6.86 48.27 2.74
C PHE A 129 6.03 48.36 1.45
N GLN A 130 6.25 47.46 0.49
CA GLN A 130 5.46 47.43 -0.74
C GLN A 130 4.08 46.77 -0.53
N ASP A 131 4.05 45.68 0.23
CA ASP A 131 2.86 44.86 0.39
C ASP A 131 1.90 45.45 1.43
N TYR A 132 2.44 46.02 2.52
CA TYR A 132 1.68 46.46 3.68
C TYR A 132 1.91 47.93 4.08
N GLY A 133 3.05 48.52 3.70
CA GLY A 133 3.44 49.88 4.11
C GLY A 133 3.82 50.00 5.59
N ALA A 134 4.07 51.23 6.04
CA ALA A 134 4.33 51.55 7.44
C ALA A 134 3.73 52.89 7.85
N TYR A 135 3.16 52.95 9.05
CA TYR A 135 2.66 54.21 9.62
C TYR A 135 3.79 54.98 10.30
N THR A 136 3.81 56.29 10.11
CA THR A 136 4.71 57.19 10.84
C THR A 136 4.11 57.52 12.20
N VAL A 137 4.81 57.22 13.30
CA VAL A 137 4.17 57.16 14.64
C VAL A 137 4.77 58.05 15.73
N ASP A 138 5.95 58.63 15.50
CA ASP A 138 6.62 59.52 16.46
C ASP A 138 7.72 60.32 15.76
N ASP A 139 8.16 61.42 16.37
CA ASP A 139 9.44 62.08 16.06
C ASP A 139 10.64 61.24 16.56
N ALA A 140 11.63 61.07 15.69
CA ALA A 140 12.89 60.44 16.02
C ALA A 140 13.87 61.39 16.75
N ALA A 141 13.55 62.68 16.87
CA ALA A 141 14.31 63.77 17.51
C ALA A 141 15.68 64.11 16.89
N TRP A 142 16.15 63.28 15.96
CA TRP A 142 17.38 63.47 15.20
C TRP A 142 17.14 63.05 13.75
N SER A 143 18.04 63.46 12.85
CA SER A 143 18.05 63.06 11.42
C SER A 143 18.33 61.56 11.26
N THR A 144 17.37 60.74 11.63
CA THR A 144 17.37 59.28 11.55
C THR A 144 15.95 58.78 11.30
N TYR A 145 15.86 57.57 10.79
CA TYR A 145 14.60 56.82 10.75
C TYR A 145 14.72 55.66 11.75
N ALA A 146 13.59 55.27 12.34
CA ALA A 146 13.53 54.09 13.20
C ALA A 146 12.39 53.16 12.76
N ILE A 147 12.55 51.87 13.00
CA ILE A 147 11.50 50.85 12.84
C ILE A 147 11.11 50.33 14.22
N CYS A 148 9.82 50.09 14.45
CA CYS A 148 9.34 49.56 15.72
C CYS A 148 9.53 48.04 15.80
N THR A 149 10.30 47.58 16.80
CA THR A 149 10.61 46.15 16.98
C THR A 149 10.15 45.62 18.34
N GLU A 150 9.81 44.33 18.40
CA GLU A 150 9.38 43.65 19.62
C GLU A 150 10.51 43.56 20.65
N ARG A 151 10.14 43.84 21.91
CA ARG A 151 10.91 43.52 23.11
C ARG A 151 9.97 42.86 24.11
N SER A 152 10.05 41.53 24.22
CA SER A 152 9.17 40.73 25.07
C SER A 152 9.99 39.78 25.97
N PRO A 153 9.36 39.02 26.88
CA PRO A 153 10.06 37.99 27.63
C PRO A 153 10.59 36.85 26.76
N ALA A 154 10.03 36.64 25.57
CA ALA A 154 10.49 35.62 24.63
C ALA A 154 11.82 36.02 23.97
N GLY A 155 12.14 37.32 23.92
CA GLY A 155 13.38 37.82 23.35
C GLY A 155 13.24 39.23 22.81
N ARG A 156 14.21 39.61 21.99
CA ARG A 156 14.24 40.91 21.32
C ARG A 156 14.66 40.75 19.87
N VAL A 157 13.96 41.44 18.99
CA VAL A 157 14.26 41.40 17.54
C VAL A 157 15.63 41.98 17.24
N ASP A 158 16.12 42.98 17.99
CA ASP A 158 17.48 43.52 17.81
C ASP A 158 18.57 42.45 18.01
N SER A 159 18.42 41.65 19.05
CA SER A 159 19.35 40.59 19.44
C SER A 159 19.23 39.38 18.50
N GLU A 160 18.00 39.03 18.10
CA GLU A 160 17.73 37.98 17.12
C GLU A 160 18.30 38.34 15.75
N PHE A 161 18.09 39.58 15.30
CA PHE A 161 18.61 40.10 14.04
C PHE A 161 20.13 40.03 14.00
N GLU A 162 20.80 40.54 15.04
CA GLU A 162 22.27 40.53 15.10
C GLU A 162 22.82 39.10 15.09
N THR A 163 22.16 38.19 15.81
CA THR A 163 22.51 36.76 15.81
C THR A 163 22.32 36.12 14.43
N ALA A 164 21.24 36.46 13.75
CA ALA A 164 20.85 35.84 12.49
C ALA A 164 21.66 36.35 11.29
N TRP A 165 22.04 37.63 11.29
CA TRP A 165 22.68 38.28 10.16
C TRP A 165 24.16 38.60 10.39
N GLY A 166 24.64 38.55 11.63
CA GLY A 166 26.03 38.80 11.98
C GLY A 166 26.44 40.28 11.99
N PHE A 167 25.47 41.19 11.98
CA PHE A 167 25.66 42.64 12.13
C PHE A 167 24.47 43.26 12.88
N PRO A 168 24.66 44.36 13.63
CA PRO A 168 23.60 44.94 14.45
C PRO A 168 22.54 45.63 13.60
N ILE A 169 21.28 45.57 14.05
CA ILE A 169 20.18 46.31 13.40
C ILE A 169 20.37 47.84 13.51
N ASN A 170 20.95 48.28 14.63
CA ASN A 170 21.32 49.67 14.92
C ASN A 170 22.79 49.87 14.56
N GLU A 171 23.05 50.06 13.28
CA GLU A 171 24.40 50.15 12.75
C GLU A 171 24.95 51.58 12.83
N PRO A 172 26.08 51.82 13.53
CA PRO A 172 26.66 53.15 13.67
C PRO A 172 27.30 53.70 12.39
N SER A 173 27.68 52.83 11.44
CA SER A 173 28.30 53.26 10.18
C SER A 173 27.25 53.47 9.08
N LEU A 174 27.29 54.64 8.42
CA LEU A 174 26.45 54.90 7.25
C LEU A 174 26.95 54.17 5.98
N ASP A 175 28.20 53.70 5.97
CA ASP A 175 28.84 53.08 4.81
C ASP A 175 28.99 51.55 4.96
N VAL A 176 27.92 50.89 5.39
CA VAL A 176 27.83 49.42 5.33
C VAL A 176 26.57 49.00 4.58
N PRO A 177 26.52 47.76 4.06
CA PRO A 177 25.42 47.28 3.22
C PRO A 177 24.02 47.56 3.81
N TRP A 178 23.83 47.27 5.10
CA TRP A 178 22.56 47.49 5.79
C TRP A 178 22.11 48.97 5.79
N SER A 179 22.98 49.87 6.22
CA SER A 179 22.67 51.31 6.27
C SER A 179 22.41 51.90 4.88
N ARG A 180 23.17 51.48 3.86
CA ARG A 180 22.93 51.89 2.47
C ARG A 180 21.58 51.41 1.96
N ASP A 181 21.21 50.17 2.27
CA ASP A 181 19.92 49.61 1.90
C ASP A 181 18.75 50.32 2.58
N MET A 182 18.87 50.61 3.87
CA MET A 182 17.86 51.38 4.60
C MET A 182 17.68 52.77 4.01
N ASN A 183 18.77 53.47 3.66
CA ASN A 183 18.70 54.75 2.96
C ASN A 183 18.01 54.64 1.58
N ARG A 184 18.29 53.57 0.82
CA ARG A 184 17.61 53.31 -0.47
C ARG A 184 16.10 53.07 -0.28
N ILE A 185 15.71 52.31 0.74
CA ILE A 185 14.31 52.01 1.04
C ILE A 185 13.59 53.29 1.47
N PHE A 186 14.06 53.96 2.52
CA PHE A 186 13.41 55.15 3.07
C PHE A 186 13.36 56.30 2.04
N GLY A 187 14.41 56.48 1.23
CA GLY A 187 14.41 57.45 0.14
C GLY A 187 13.47 57.13 -1.03
N ALA A 188 12.94 55.90 -1.10
CA ALA A 188 11.99 55.49 -2.13
C ALA A 188 10.53 55.40 -1.62
N LEU A 189 10.30 55.61 -0.32
CA LEU A 189 8.95 55.59 0.26
C LEU A 189 8.13 56.77 -0.23
N ASN A 190 6.84 56.51 -0.48
CA ASN A 190 5.86 57.52 -0.88
C ASN A 190 4.73 57.57 0.13
N VAL A 191 4.14 58.74 0.33
CA VAL A 191 2.94 58.90 1.13
C VAL A 191 1.74 58.36 0.36
N VAL A 192 1.00 57.45 0.98
CA VAL A 192 -0.28 56.94 0.48
C VAL A 192 -1.37 57.98 0.80
N ASP A 193 -1.51 58.98 -0.08
CA ASP A 193 -2.32 60.18 0.21
C ASP A 193 -3.82 60.02 -0.07
N ASN A 194 -4.23 58.90 -0.68
CA ASN A 194 -5.64 58.54 -0.86
C ASN A 194 -6.22 57.81 0.37
N TRP A 195 -5.55 57.89 1.53
CA TRP A 195 -5.90 57.16 2.73
C TRP A 195 -6.36 58.09 3.86
N ASN A 196 -7.61 57.90 4.28
CA ASN A 196 -8.30 58.59 5.37
C ASN A 196 -9.40 57.68 5.97
N PHE A 197 -10.07 58.16 7.02
CA PHE A 197 -11.13 57.41 7.72
C PHE A 197 -12.28 56.95 6.79
N ALA A 198 -12.69 57.77 5.83
CA ALA A 198 -13.76 57.41 4.89
C ALA A 198 -13.33 56.28 3.95
N THR A 199 -12.11 56.33 3.41
CA THR A 199 -11.55 55.25 2.60
C THR A 199 -11.26 53.99 3.41
N TRP A 200 -10.97 54.14 4.71
CA TRP A 200 -10.85 53.01 5.63
C TRP A 200 -12.20 52.32 5.83
N LEU A 201 -13.30 53.05 6.05
CA LEU A 201 -14.64 52.45 6.16
C LEU A 201 -15.00 51.66 4.90
N LEU A 202 -14.65 52.17 3.72
CA LEU A 202 -14.83 51.45 2.45
C LEU A 202 -14.00 50.17 2.39
N ALA A 203 -12.72 50.22 2.78
CA ALA A 203 -11.86 49.04 2.80
C ALA A 203 -12.28 48.01 3.86
N ALA A 204 -12.70 48.44 5.04
CA ALA A 204 -13.19 47.57 6.12
C ALA A 204 -14.48 46.84 5.72
N ALA A 205 -15.41 47.54 5.04
CA ALA A 205 -16.64 46.93 4.53
C ALA A 205 -16.41 45.98 3.34
N SER A 206 -15.21 45.95 2.77
CA SER A 206 -14.89 45.14 1.59
C SER A 206 -14.69 43.65 1.87
N ASN A 207 -14.70 43.23 3.15
CA ASN A 207 -14.41 41.85 3.58
C ASN A 207 -13.08 41.32 2.99
N GLY A 208 -12.06 42.17 2.99
CA GLY A 208 -10.72 41.84 2.48
C GLY A 208 -10.57 41.91 0.95
N THR A 209 -11.56 42.40 0.20
CA THR A 209 -11.44 42.57 -1.26
C THR A 209 -10.75 43.87 -1.68
N VAL A 210 -10.61 44.84 -0.76
CA VAL A 210 -9.92 46.12 -0.98
C VAL A 210 -8.77 46.27 0.02
N GLY A 211 -7.57 46.54 -0.50
CA GLY A 211 -6.35 46.79 0.28
C GLY A 211 -6.29 48.14 0.95
N ALA A 212 -5.32 48.31 1.86
CA ALA A 212 -4.99 49.64 2.39
C ALA A 212 -4.64 50.61 1.24
N GLY A 213 -4.97 51.89 1.37
CA GLY A 213 -4.80 52.86 0.27
C GLY A 213 -5.57 52.50 -1.01
N LEU A 214 -6.66 51.72 -0.91
CA LEU A 214 -7.41 51.18 -2.05
C LEU A 214 -6.59 50.19 -2.93
N GLY A 215 -5.68 49.41 -2.31
CA GLY A 215 -4.79 48.46 -2.99
C GLY A 215 -3.37 48.99 -3.25
N VAL A 216 -2.99 50.05 -2.53
CA VAL A 216 -1.70 50.74 -2.61
C VAL A 216 -1.26 50.98 -1.17
N PRO A 217 -1.12 49.93 -0.33
CA PRO A 217 -0.32 48.69 -0.50
C PRO A 217 -1.06 47.43 -1.03
N ARG A 218 -0.30 46.43 -1.53
CA ARG A 218 -0.82 45.29 -2.34
C ARG A 218 -1.85 44.39 -1.64
N VAL A 219 -1.93 44.39 -0.32
CA VAL A 219 -2.75 43.44 0.44
C VAL A 219 -3.95 44.06 1.16
N SER A 220 -4.96 43.23 1.41
CA SER A 220 -6.15 43.53 2.20
C SER A 220 -5.83 43.93 3.64
N TRP A 221 -6.63 44.84 4.22
CA TRP A 221 -6.56 45.15 5.66
C TRP A 221 -6.93 43.91 6.50
N ALA A 222 -6.38 43.79 7.71
CA ALA A 222 -6.79 42.76 8.66
C ALA A 222 -8.29 42.96 9.02
N PRO A 223 -9.11 41.90 9.15
CA PRO A 223 -10.54 42.06 9.44
C PRO A 223 -10.79 42.91 10.69
N TYR A 224 -11.92 43.62 10.70
CA TYR A 224 -12.35 44.41 11.86
C TYR A 224 -12.44 43.51 13.09
N PHE A 225 -11.78 43.90 14.19
CA PHE A 225 -12.00 43.26 15.48
C PHE A 225 -13.41 43.65 15.94
N ASP A 226 -14.36 42.71 15.87
CA ASP A 226 -15.70 42.89 16.43
C ASP A 226 -15.57 43.34 17.90
N PRO A 227 -16.20 44.45 18.34
CA PRO A 227 -16.18 44.89 19.74
C PRO A 227 -16.87 43.92 20.70
N ASN A 228 -17.63 42.93 20.20
CA ASN A 228 -18.13 41.80 20.96
C ASN A 228 -17.82 40.49 20.21
N PRO A 229 -16.53 40.12 20.11
CA PRO A 229 -16.17 38.92 19.37
C PRO A 229 -16.78 37.74 20.11
N ASP A 230 -17.53 36.92 19.39
CA ASP A 230 -17.93 35.64 19.92
C ASP A 230 -16.67 34.85 20.26
N MET A 231 -16.57 34.43 21.52
CA MET A 231 -15.49 33.60 22.05
C MET A 231 -16.02 32.24 22.53
N ILE A 232 -17.31 31.98 22.32
CA ILE A 232 -17.95 30.73 22.71
C ILE A 232 -17.78 29.78 21.55
N ALA A 233 -16.92 28.78 21.73
CA ALA A 233 -16.83 27.72 20.75
C ALA A 233 -18.17 26.96 20.65
N PRO A 234 -18.51 26.43 19.46
CA PRO A 234 -19.68 25.58 19.29
C PRO A 234 -19.57 24.32 20.16
N VAL A 235 -20.69 23.60 20.32
CA VAL A 235 -20.72 22.29 20.97
C VAL A 235 -21.36 21.28 20.03
N SER A 236 -20.63 20.19 19.74
CA SER A 236 -21.13 19.09 18.91
C SER A 236 -21.39 17.80 19.69
N THR A 237 -22.25 16.96 19.11
CA THR A 237 -22.66 15.67 19.66
C THR A 237 -22.75 14.62 18.54
N ALA A 238 -22.49 13.37 18.90
CA ALA A 238 -22.66 12.22 18.03
C ALA A 238 -23.77 11.29 18.53
N SER A 239 -24.57 10.75 17.60
CA SER A 239 -25.52 9.68 17.87
C SER A 239 -25.28 8.51 16.93
N LEU A 240 -25.23 7.30 17.49
CA LEU A 240 -25.05 6.04 16.77
C LEU A 240 -26.39 5.31 16.62
N SER A 241 -26.63 4.71 15.46
CA SER A 241 -27.78 3.82 15.27
C SER A 241 -27.42 2.58 14.44
N GLY A 242 -28.04 1.45 14.79
CA GLY A 242 -27.80 0.12 14.22
C GLY A 242 -28.43 -0.96 15.10
N THR A 243 -28.36 -2.22 14.68
CA THR A 243 -28.81 -3.36 15.49
C THR A 243 -27.74 -3.69 16.53
N VAL A 244 -28.02 -3.46 17.81
CA VAL A 244 -27.08 -3.77 18.91
C VAL A 244 -27.18 -5.24 19.30
N GLY A 245 -26.03 -5.91 19.39
CA GLY A 245 -25.86 -7.27 19.86
C GLY A 245 -25.14 -7.36 21.22
N PRO A 246 -24.66 -8.55 21.59
CA PRO A 246 -23.91 -8.77 22.83
C PRO A 246 -22.65 -7.90 22.93
N ALA A 247 -22.23 -7.57 24.16
CA ALA A 247 -20.97 -6.85 24.44
C ALA A 247 -20.76 -5.55 23.64
N GLU A 248 -21.87 -4.86 23.33
CA GLU A 248 -21.92 -3.57 22.61
C GLU A 248 -21.39 -3.64 21.17
N TRP A 249 -21.41 -4.82 20.55
CA TRP A 249 -21.20 -4.95 19.11
C TRP A 249 -22.46 -4.57 18.34
N PHE A 250 -22.29 -3.90 17.21
CA PHE A 250 -23.37 -3.69 16.25
C PHE A 250 -23.36 -4.83 15.24
N LEU A 251 -24.50 -5.53 15.11
CA LEU A 251 -24.76 -6.63 14.17
C LEU A 251 -25.20 -6.13 12.78
N SER A 252 -25.07 -4.83 12.54
CA SER A 252 -25.39 -4.16 11.29
C SER A 252 -24.44 -3.00 11.08
N PRO A 253 -24.35 -2.46 9.85
CA PRO A 253 -23.69 -1.18 9.65
C PRO A 253 -24.23 -0.10 10.61
N VAL A 254 -23.33 0.71 11.15
CA VAL A 254 -23.62 1.79 12.09
C VAL A 254 -23.77 3.10 11.34
N GLN A 255 -24.88 3.80 11.58
CA GLN A 255 -25.05 5.18 11.12
C GLN A 255 -24.60 6.14 12.22
N VAL A 256 -23.64 6.99 11.90
CA VAL A 256 -23.12 8.05 12.76
C VAL A 256 -23.71 9.37 12.29
N THR A 257 -24.49 10.01 13.17
CA THR A 257 -25.05 11.35 12.92
C THR A 257 -24.42 12.35 13.87
N LEU A 258 -23.85 13.41 13.31
CA LEU A 258 -23.28 14.53 14.06
C LEU A 258 -24.23 15.73 14.02
N ASN A 259 -24.38 16.39 15.16
CA ASN A 259 -25.11 17.65 15.29
C ASN A 259 -24.26 18.64 16.08
N ALA A 260 -24.42 19.94 15.80
CA ALA A 260 -23.78 20.99 16.58
C ALA A 260 -24.74 22.14 16.84
N SER A 261 -24.51 22.83 17.95
CA SER A 261 -25.20 24.06 18.32
C SER A 261 -24.18 25.07 18.80
N ASP A 262 -24.43 26.34 18.53
CA ASP A 262 -23.64 27.44 19.06
C ASP A 262 -24.58 28.53 19.60
N SER A 263 -24.16 29.20 20.68
CA SER A 263 -24.95 30.24 21.35
C SER A 263 -24.50 31.66 21.03
N GLY A 264 -23.42 31.83 20.28
CA GLY A 264 -22.89 33.10 19.82
C GLY A 264 -23.20 33.33 18.34
N SER A 265 -22.19 33.14 17.50
CA SER A 265 -22.16 33.47 16.07
C SER A 265 -22.82 32.40 15.17
N GLY A 266 -23.20 31.26 15.74
CA GLY A 266 -23.83 30.15 15.04
C GLY A 266 -22.79 29.19 14.43
N VAL A 267 -23.19 27.93 14.24
CA VAL A 267 -22.31 26.90 13.68
C VAL A 267 -22.02 27.18 12.19
N ALA A 268 -20.74 27.29 11.83
CA ALA A 268 -20.29 27.42 10.45
C ALA A 268 -20.10 26.05 9.78
N ALA A 269 -19.43 25.11 10.46
CA ALA A 269 -19.16 23.77 9.93
C ALA A 269 -18.88 22.76 11.03
N ILE A 270 -19.15 21.48 10.74
CA ILE A 270 -18.66 20.32 11.50
C ILE A 270 -17.60 19.63 10.64
N TYR A 271 -16.55 19.15 11.28
CA TYR A 271 -15.49 18.33 10.68
C TYR A 271 -15.42 16.99 11.39
N ASP A 272 -15.19 15.93 10.63
CA ASP A 272 -15.04 14.58 11.13
C ASP A 272 -13.80 13.90 10.53
N ARG A 273 -13.36 12.83 11.21
CA ARG A 273 -12.48 11.82 10.64
C ARG A 273 -12.78 10.47 11.28
N ILE A 274 -12.51 9.40 10.55
CA ILE A 274 -12.69 8.01 11.00
C ILE A 274 -11.31 7.35 11.06
N ASP A 275 -11.05 6.62 12.16
CA ASP A 275 -9.88 5.76 12.36
C ASP A 275 -8.53 6.46 12.11
N GLY A 276 -8.41 7.72 12.56
CA GLY A 276 -7.19 8.52 12.40
C GLY A 276 -6.92 9.00 10.98
N GLY A 277 -7.93 8.95 10.09
CA GLY A 277 -7.86 9.47 8.74
C GLY A 277 -7.68 11.00 8.65
N SER A 278 -7.83 11.54 7.45
CA SER A 278 -7.79 12.99 7.23
C SER A 278 -9.09 13.65 7.68
N TRP A 279 -9.00 14.85 8.24
CA TRP A 279 -10.16 15.67 8.56
C TRP A 279 -10.90 16.09 7.29
N GLN A 280 -12.23 15.97 7.32
CA GLN A 280 -13.12 16.36 6.23
C GLN A 280 -14.37 17.08 6.75
N PRO A 281 -15.03 17.93 5.95
CA PRO A 281 -16.30 18.53 6.34
C PRO A 281 -17.41 17.48 6.43
N TYR A 282 -18.17 17.49 7.53
CA TYR A 282 -19.34 16.65 7.71
C TYR A 282 -20.54 17.24 6.96
N THR A 283 -20.98 16.58 5.90
CA THR A 283 -22.11 17.03 5.06
C THR A 283 -23.36 16.16 5.19
N ALA A 284 -23.22 14.93 5.66
CA ALA A 284 -24.30 13.96 5.82
C ALA A 284 -23.88 12.84 6.78
N SER A 285 -24.87 12.10 7.32
CA SER A 285 -24.63 10.94 8.17
C SER A 285 -23.71 9.91 7.52
N MET A 286 -22.77 9.36 8.29
CA MET A 286 -21.79 8.39 7.83
C MET A 286 -22.25 6.97 8.13
N THR A 287 -22.06 6.06 7.19
CA THR A 287 -22.30 4.63 7.39
C THR A 287 -20.98 3.88 7.54
N VAL A 288 -20.78 3.21 8.68
CA VAL A 288 -19.62 2.37 8.95
C VAL A 288 -20.09 0.92 9.04
N GLY A 289 -19.79 0.13 8.01
CA GLY A 289 -20.20 -1.28 7.90
C GLY A 289 -19.04 -2.25 7.71
N VAL A 290 -17.80 -1.78 7.88
CA VAL A 290 -16.64 -2.67 7.95
C VAL A 290 -16.59 -3.23 9.36
N ASP A 291 -16.23 -4.50 9.50
CA ASP A 291 -16.12 -5.13 10.80
C ASP A 291 -14.84 -4.71 11.53
N GLY A 292 -14.94 -4.59 12.85
CA GLY A 292 -13.85 -4.16 13.73
C GLY A 292 -14.25 -3.05 14.69
N VAL A 293 -13.24 -2.46 15.33
CA VAL A 293 -13.41 -1.33 16.24
C VAL A 293 -13.14 -0.04 15.49
N HIS A 294 -14.09 0.89 15.56
CA HIS A 294 -14.02 2.17 14.86
C HIS A 294 -14.06 3.33 15.84
N THR A 295 -13.30 4.38 15.53
CA THR A 295 -13.33 5.64 16.27
C THR A 295 -13.62 6.79 15.31
N VAL A 296 -14.65 7.57 15.64
CA VAL A 296 -14.97 8.81 14.94
C VAL A 296 -14.59 9.97 15.84
N GLU A 297 -13.68 10.80 15.34
CA GLU A 297 -13.30 12.07 15.96
C GLU A 297 -13.98 13.21 15.21
N TYR A 298 -14.48 14.20 15.92
CA TYR A 298 -15.23 15.29 15.33
C TYR A 298 -15.07 16.60 16.12
N PHE A 299 -15.16 17.73 15.43
CA PHE A 299 -15.23 19.06 16.03
C PHE A 299 -16.01 20.02 15.12
N ALA A 300 -16.51 21.12 15.66
CA ALA A 300 -17.24 22.16 14.97
C ALA A 300 -16.50 23.50 15.05
N THR A 301 -16.83 24.36 14.09
CA THR A 301 -16.40 25.75 13.99
C THR A 301 -17.61 26.66 13.87
N ASP A 302 -17.51 27.87 14.40
CA ASP A 302 -18.55 28.89 14.28
C ASP A 302 -18.18 29.97 13.23
N ALA A 303 -19.06 30.95 13.04
CA ALA A 303 -18.82 32.03 12.08
C ALA A 303 -17.75 33.04 12.55
N ALA A 304 -17.43 33.06 13.85
CA ALA A 304 -16.35 33.84 14.43
C ALA A 304 -14.98 33.12 14.39
N SER A 305 -14.91 31.93 13.80
CA SER A 305 -13.71 31.08 13.71
C SER A 305 -13.21 30.56 15.07
N ASN A 306 -14.08 30.40 16.05
CA ASN A 306 -13.77 29.60 17.24
C ASN A 306 -13.84 28.11 16.89
N TYR A 307 -12.99 27.34 17.54
CA TYR A 307 -12.90 25.89 17.40
C TYR A 307 -13.28 25.26 18.73
N GLU A 308 -14.14 24.25 18.70
CA GLU A 308 -14.36 23.42 19.89
C GLU A 308 -13.19 22.44 20.09
N THR A 309 -13.12 21.85 21.29
CA THR A 309 -12.22 20.73 21.54
C THR A 309 -12.67 19.49 20.78
N ILE A 310 -11.74 18.73 20.21
CA ILE A 310 -12.05 17.49 19.50
C ILE A 310 -12.79 16.50 20.42
N HIS A 311 -13.96 16.07 19.97
CA HIS A 311 -14.74 14.98 20.56
C HIS A 311 -14.45 13.66 19.85
N SER A 312 -14.76 12.55 20.53
CA SER A 312 -14.53 11.20 20.02
C SER A 312 -15.64 10.26 20.46
N VAL A 313 -16.07 9.37 19.57
CA VAL A 313 -16.95 8.24 19.87
C VAL A 313 -16.36 6.96 19.28
N THR A 314 -16.37 5.88 20.07
CA THR A 314 -15.87 4.56 19.66
C THR A 314 -16.99 3.55 19.68
N PHE A 315 -17.04 2.67 18.68
CA PHE A 315 -18.01 1.58 18.58
C PHE A 315 -17.39 0.38 17.86
N LYS A 316 -18.08 -0.77 17.89
CA LYS A 316 -17.60 -2.02 17.30
C LYS A 316 -18.66 -2.59 16.36
N VAL A 317 -18.24 -3.10 15.22
CA VAL A 317 -19.12 -3.64 14.17
C VAL A 317 -18.71 -5.07 13.87
N ASP A 318 -19.65 -5.98 13.88
CA ASP A 318 -19.45 -7.37 13.47
C ASP A 318 -20.71 -7.77 12.69
N THR A 319 -20.56 -8.01 11.40
CA THR A 319 -21.68 -8.30 10.50
C THR A 319 -21.55 -9.65 9.82
N VAL A 320 -20.40 -10.33 9.98
CA VAL A 320 -20.13 -11.62 9.34
C VAL A 320 -19.52 -12.60 10.32
N GLY A 321 -19.94 -13.87 10.22
CA GLY A 321 -19.33 -14.93 11.01
C GLY A 321 -17.94 -15.34 10.53
N PRO A 322 -17.21 -16.14 11.33
CA PRO A 322 -15.82 -16.51 11.05
C PRO A 322 -15.65 -17.39 9.81
N VAL A 323 -14.43 -17.46 9.28
CA VAL A 323 -14.08 -18.41 8.21
C VAL A 323 -13.25 -19.56 8.78
N SER A 324 -13.68 -20.80 8.56
CA SER A 324 -12.91 -22.01 8.93
C SER A 324 -12.09 -22.56 7.75
N SER A 325 -11.06 -23.33 8.08
CA SER A 325 -10.23 -24.09 7.12
C SER A 325 -9.75 -25.40 7.74
N ALA A 326 -9.51 -26.41 6.90
CA ALA A 326 -8.99 -27.70 7.31
C ALA A 326 -7.67 -28.04 6.60
N VAL A 327 -6.75 -28.65 7.33
CA VAL A 327 -5.47 -29.15 6.82
C VAL A 327 -5.40 -30.65 7.07
N LEU A 328 -5.15 -31.40 6.00
CA LEU A 328 -4.99 -32.85 6.03
C LEU A 328 -3.52 -33.22 6.18
N SER A 329 -3.23 -34.23 6.99
CA SER A 329 -1.89 -34.79 7.14
C SER A 329 -1.91 -36.33 7.16
N GLY A 330 -0.99 -36.94 6.42
CA GLY A 330 -0.90 -38.38 6.20
C GLY A 330 0.12 -38.69 5.10
N THR A 331 0.26 -39.96 4.74
CA THR A 331 1.11 -40.40 3.63
C THR A 331 0.36 -40.18 2.31
N LEU A 332 0.68 -39.12 1.60
CA LEU A 332 0.04 -38.84 0.31
C LEU A 332 0.34 -39.96 -0.70
N GLY A 333 -0.72 -40.41 -1.37
CA GLY A 333 -0.68 -41.33 -2.49
C GLY A 333 -0.73 -40.57 -3.81
N SER A 334 -1.61 -41.00 -4.71
CA SER A 334 -1.90 -40.31 -5.97
C SER A 334 -3.22 -39.55 -5.91
N GLY A 335 -3.27 -38.36 -6.52
CA GLY A 335 -4.48 -37.53 -6.50
C GLY A 335 -4.84 -37.11 -5.07
N ASN A 336 -6.12 -37.23 -4.71
CA ASN A 336 -6.63 -36.92 -3.36
C ASN A 336 -6.64 -38.13 -2.41
N TRP A 337 -5.91 -39.20 -2.75
CA TRP A 337 -5.82 -40.41 -1.92
C TRP A 337 -4.61 -40.37 -0.98
N PHE A 338 -4.83 -40.80 0.25
CA PHE A 338 -3.81 -41.08 1.25
C PHE A 338 -3.63 -42.59 1.40
N ARG A 339 -2.39 -43.02 1.64
CA ARG A 339 -2.01 -44.42 1.87
C ARG A 339 -1.76 -44.71 3.35
N SER A 340 -2.33 -43.88 4.22
CA SER A 340 -2.28 -44.02 5.68
C SER A 340 -3.52 -43.35 6.28
N PRO A 341 -3.82 -43.60 7.56
CA PRO A 341 -4.71 -42.74 8.33
C PRO A 341 -4.42 -41.25 8.11
N VAL A 342 -5.48 -40.44 8.09
CA VAL A 342 -5.42 -38.99 7.91
C VAL A 342 -5.76 -38.28 9.22
N GLN A 343 -4.93 -37.32 9.59
CA GLN A 343 -5.17 -36.39 10.69
C GLN A 343 -5.64 -35.04 10.11
N VAL A 344 -6.82 -34.58 10.52
CA VAL A 344 -7.44 -33.34 10.08
C VAL A 344 -7.34 -32.29 11.17
N THR A 345 -6.64 -31.21 10.88
CA THR A 345 -6.52 -30.05 11.78
C THR A 345 -7.36 -28.91 11.25
N VAL A 346 -8.29 -28.41 12.07
CA VAL A 346 -9.18 -27.31 11.69
C VAL A 346 -8.74 -26.03 12.41
N SER A 347 -8.82 -24.91 11.71
CA SER A 347 -8.58 -23.57 12.25
C SER A 347 -9.67 -22.62 11.76
N ALA A 348 -9.88 -21.53 12.48
CA ALA A 348 -10.79 -20.48 12.07
C ALA A 348 -10.23 -19.10 12.41
N SER A 349 -10.63 -18.11 11.64
CA SER A 349 -10.29 -16.70 11.84
C SER A 349 -11.52 -15.84 11.69
N ASP A 350 -11.59 -14.80 12.51
CA ASP A 350 -12.67 -13.82 12.51
C ASP A 350 -12.10 -12.40 12.52
N VAL A 351 -12.70 -11.49 11.76
CA VAL A 351 -12.25 -10.09 11.67
C VAL A 351 -13.00 -9.16 12.62
N GLY A 352 -14.15 -9.60 13.13
CA GLY A 352 -15.01 -8.86 14.05
C GLY A 352 -14.73 -9.26 15.50
N SER A 353 -15.71 -9.91 16.12
CA SER A 353 -15.72 -10.19 17.55
C SER A 353 -14.80 -11.31 18.00
N GLY A 354 -14.22 -12.08 17.08
CA GLY A 354 -13.34 -13.20 17.38
C GLY A 354 -14.07 -14.55 17.38
N VAL A 355 -13.31 -15.64 17.26
CA VAL A 355 -13.88 -17.01 17.22
C VAL A 355 -14.26 -17.48 18.63
N SER A 356 -15.52 -17.86 18.81
CA SER A 356 -16.04 -18.50 20.04
C SER A 356 -15.84 -20.00 20.02
N ALA A 357 -16.24 -20.65 18.93
CA ALA A 357 -16.18 -22.10 18.78
C ALA A 357 -15.95 -22.50 17.33
N ILE A 358 -15.29 -23.65 17.14
CA ILE A 358 -15.19 -24.33 15.85
C ILE A 358 -16.03 -25.60 15.93
N HIS A 359 -16.84 -25.84 14.92
CA HIS A 359 -17.71 -27.00 14.79
C HIS A 359 -17.24 -27.87 13.63
N VAL A 360 -17.19 -29.18 13.85
CA VAL A 360 -16.73 -30.17 12.87
C VAL A 360 -17.64 -31.39 12.83
N ARG A 361 -17.72 -32.02 11.67
CA ARG A 361 -18.28 -33.36 11.49
C ARG A 361 -17.51 -34.12 10.41
N SER A 362 -17.51 -35.44 10.51
CA SER A 362 -16.97 -36.34 9.50
C SER A 362 -18.12 -37.07 8.82
N ASP A 363 -18.06 -37.24 7.51
CA ASP A 363 -18.93 -38.14 6.74
C ASP A 363 -20.44 -37.95 6.98
N GLY A 364 -20.84 -36.70 7.24
CA GLY A 364 -22.24 -36.33 7.50
C GLY A 364 -22.75 -36.64 8.92
N ASP A 365 -21.87 -37.00 9.85
CA ASP A 365 -22.19 -37.21 11.26
C ASP A 365 -22.76 -35.93 11.93
N THR A 366 -23.18 -36.08 13.19
CA THR A 366 -23.61 -34.94 14.01
C THR A 366 -22.47 -33.96 14.25
N TRP A 367 -22.76 -32.67 14.13
CA TRP A 367 -21.82 -31.60 14.48
C TRP A 367 -21.35 -31.72 15.92
N SER A 368 -20.05 -31.54 16.12
CA SER A 368 -19.39 -31.53 17.43
C SER A 368 -18.41 -30.37 17.52
N THR A 369 -18.11 -29.91 18.74
CA THR A 369 -17.10 -28.86 18.95
C THR A 369 -15.70 -29.43 18.73
N TYR A 370 -14.92 -28.78 17.89
CA TYR A 370 -13.53 -29.13 17.65
C TYR A 370 -12.69 -28.84 18.89
N THR A 371 -12.06 -29.89 19.42
CA THR A 371 -11.20 -29.83 20.62
C THR A 371 -9.75 -30.22 20.34
N GLY A 372 -9.45 -30.65 19.11
CA GLY A 372 -8.14 -31.09 18.65
C GLY A 372 -8.23 -31.88 17.35
N PRO A 373 -7.10 -32.24 16.74
CA PRO A 373 -7.07 -32.92 15.44
C PRO A 373 -7.93 -34.18 15.38
N LEU A 374 -8.71 -34.34 14.31
CA LEU A 374 -9.53 -35.53 14.07
C LEU A 374 -8.70 -36.59 13.36
N SER A 375 -8.76 -37.84 13.84
CA SER A 375 -8.11 -38.98 13.21
C SER A 375 -9.12 -39.80 12.43
N ILE A 376 -8.88 -39.97 11.13
CA ILE A 376 -9.70 -40.79 10.21
C ILE A 376 -8.83 -41.99 9.77
N PRO A 377 -9.02 -43.18 10.36
CA PRO A 377 -8.11 -44.31 10.18
C PRO A 377 -8.55 -45.32 9.12
N THR A 378 -9.78 -45.25 8.64
CA THR A 378 -10.38 -46.26 7.77
C THR A 378 -10.18 -45.94 6.30
N ASP A 379 -10.08 -46.98 5.47
CA ASP A 379 -10.12 -46.85 4.02
C ASP A 379 -11.53 -46.43 3.56
N GLY A 380 -11.60 -45.63 2.50
CA GLY A 380 -12.85 -45.11 1.94
C GLY A 380 -12.71 -43.68 1.40
N ALA A 381 -13.81 -43.17 0.84
CA ALA A 381 -13.97 -41.75 0.56
C ALA A 381 -14.50 -41.06 1.81
N HIS A 382 -13.90 -39.93 2.17
CA HIS A 382 -14.21 -39.17 3.38
C HIS A 382 -14.43 -37.70 3.07
N THR A 383 -15.30 -37.09 3.86
CA THR A 383 -15.58 -35.65 3.84
C THR A 383 -15.52 -35.12 5.26
N VAL A 384 -14.73 -34.09 5.51
CA VAL A 384 -14.78 -33.32 6.76
C VAL A 384 -15.36 -31.95 6.50
N ASP A 385 -16.47 -31.66 7.18
CA ASP A 385 -17.08 -30.34 7.18
C ASP A 385 -16.70 -29.59 8.45
N SER A 386 -16.50 -28.29 8.32
CA SER A 386 -16.26 -27.38 9.43
C SER A 386 -17.00 -26.06 9.25
N TYR A 387 -17.42 -25.44 10.34
CA TYR A 387 -17.75 -24.02 10.40
C TYR A 387 -17.33 -23.49 11.77
N ALA A 388 -17.39 -22.18 11.98
CA ALA A 388 -17.09 -21.58 13.27
C ALA A 388 -18.15 -20.53 13.63
N THR A 389 -18.30 -20.29 14.92
CA THR A 389 -19.22 -19.29 15.49
C THR A 389 -18.38 -18.23 16.19
N ASP A 390 -18.71 -16.96 16.00
CA ASP A 390 -18.02 -15.84 16.67
C ASP A 390 -18.55 -15.58 18.09
N LEU A 391 -18.06 -14.51 18.75
CA LEU A 391 -18.50 -14.12 20.10
C LEU A 391 -19.87 -13.43 20.14
N VAL A 392 -20.41 -12.97 19.00
CA VAL A 392 -21.73 -12.32 18.91
C VAL A 392 -22.84 -13.25 18.41
N GLY A 393 -22.48 -14.47 18.00
CA GLY A 393 -23.37 -15.55 17.61
C GLY A 393 -23.57 -15.71 16.10
N HIS A 394 -22.75 -15.13 15.23
CA HIS A 394 -22.80 -15.44 13.80
C HIS A 394 -22.07 -16.74 13.49
N ASP A 395 -22.74 -17.59 12.71
CA ASP A 395 -22.13 -18.77 12.12
C ASP A 395 -21.48 -18.42 10.78
N GLY A 396 -20.26 -18.88 10.62
CA GLY A 396 -19.53 -18.87 9.36
C GLY A 396 -20.11 -19.82 8.31
N PRO A 397 -19.69 -19.68 7.05
CA PRO A 397 -20.04 -20.66 6.02
C PRO A 397 -19.45 -22.03 6.33
N ILE A 398 -20.16 -23.09 5.95
CA ILE A 398 -19.64 -24.46 6.02
C ILE A 398 -18.53 -24.64 4.97
N HIS A 399 -17.34 -25.01 5.43
CA HIS A 399 -16.21 -25.42 4.62
C HIS A 399 -16.10 -26.95 4.58
N SER A 400 -16.06 -27.53 3.38
CA SER A 400 -16.03 -28.98 3.15
C SER A 400 -14.72 -29.41 2.52
N THR A 401 -14.12 -30.49 3.02
CA THR A 401 -12.84 -31.05 2.54
C THR A 401 -12.99 -32.53 2.25
N ASP A 402 -12.86 -32.89 0.97
CA ASP A 402 -12.95 -34.27 0.49
C ASP A 402 -11.57 -34.90 0.30
N PHE A 403 -11.42 -36.15 0.73
CA PHE A 403 -10.22 -36.96 0.50
C PHE A 403 -10.55 -38.45 0.51
N GLY A 404 -9.64 -39.27 -0.02
CA GLY A 404 -9.74 -40.73 0.05
C GLY A 404 -8.63 -41.31 0.91
N ILE A 405 -8.89 -42.43 1.57
CA ILE A 405 -7.86 -43.27 2.21
C ILE A 405 -7.93 -44.65 1.58
N ASP A 406 -6.78 -45.15 1.14
CA ASP A 406 -6.64 -46.53 0.69
C ASP A 406 -5.26 -47.04 1.09
N THR A 407 -5.23 -47.94 2.06
CA THR A 407 -4.00 -48.50 2.63
C THR A 407 -3.67 -49.87 2.06
N ILE A 408 -4.51 -50.41 1.18
CA ILE A 408 -4.44 -51.80 0.73
C ILE A 408 -3.99 -51.84 -0.73
N ALA A 409 -3.01 -52.69 -1.03
CA ALA A 409 -2.61 -52.93 -2.41
C ALA A 409 -3.62 -53.83 -3.14
N PRO A 410 -3.78 -53.67 -4.47
CA PRO A 410 -4.62 -54.54 -5.27
C PRO A 410 -4.13 -56.00 -5.22
N SER A 411 -4.99 -56.95 -5.60
CA SER A 411 -4.61 -58.37 -5.71
C SER A 411 -4.81 -58.89 -7.13
N THR A 412 -3.77 -59.49 -7.73
CA THR A 412 -3.85 -60.04 -9.10
C THR A 412 -3.92 -61.57 -9.12
N SER A 413 -4.92 -62.09 -9.83
CA SER A 413 -5.10 -63.50 -10.18
C SER A 413 -4.55 -63.81 -11.58
N LEU A 414 -3.94 -64.99 -11.73
CA LEU A 414 -3.39 -65.49 -13.00
C LEU A 414 -4.07 -66.81 -13.37
N GLN A 415 -4.63 -66.87 -14.58
CA GLN A 415 -5.31 -68.05 -15.11
C GLN A 415 -4.70 -68.48 -16.46
N PRO A 416 -4.04 -69.66 -16.51
CA PRO A 416 -3.70 -70.31 -17.76
C PRO A 416 -4.93 -70.84 -18.50
N ASP A 417 -4.90 -70.83 -19.83
CA ASP A 417 -6.01 -71.30 -20.69
C ASP A 417 -6.19 -72.82 -20.73
N LYS A 418 -5.25 -73.57 -20.16
CA LYS A 418 -5.26 -75.03 -20.09
C LYS A 418 -4.46 -75.54 -18.90
N LEU A 419 -4.74 -76.78 -18.52
CA LEU A 419 -4.03 -77.49 -17.46
C LEU A 419 -2.67 -78.01 -17.95
N PRO A 420 -1.68 -78.12 -17.06
CA PRO A 420 -0.43 -78.79 -17.37
C PRO A 420 -0.63 -80.31 -17.50
N ASP A 421 0.35 -80.98 -18.12
CA ASP A 421 0.45 -82.43 -18.14
C ASP A 421 0.89 -83.00 -16.77
N ALA A 422 1.07 -84.33 -16.69
CA ALA A 422 1.47 -85.02 -15.47
C ALA A 422 2.86 -84.60 -14.92
N HIS A 423 3.69 -83.93 -15.74
CA HIS A 423 5.01 -83.42 -15.36
C HIS A 423 4.98 -81.91 -15.04
N GLY A 424 3.80 -81.28 -15.07
CA GLY A 424 3.65 -79.84 -14.85
C GLY A 424 3.93 -78.98 -16.08
N TRP A 425 4.02 -79.58 -17.28
CA TRP A 425 4.36 -78.86 -18.52
C TRP A 425 3.11 -78.50 -19.31
N TYR A 426 3.14 -77.36 -20.00
CA TYR A 426 2.02 -76.84 -20.77
C TYR A 426 2.23 -77.07 -22.27
N ALA A 427 1.15 -77.34 -23.00
CA ALA A 427 1.19 -77.37 -24.46
C ALA A 427 1.52 -75.98 -25.04
N ASN A 428 2.42 -75.92 -26.02
CA ASN A 428 2.80 -74.68 -26.71
C ASN A 428 1.82 -74.34 -27.87
N PRO A 429 1.30 -73.10 -27.98
CA PRO A 429 1.52 -71.92 -27.12
C PRO A 429 0.53 -71.82 -25.95
N LEU A 430 0.93 -71.22 -24.83
CA LEU A 430 0.10 -71.06 -23.62
C LEU A 430 -0.46 -69.63 -23.53
N ARG A 431 -1.78 -69.48 -23.32
CA ARG A 431 -2.37 -68.16 -23.05
C ARG A 431 -2.56 -67.97 -21.55
N LEU A 432 -2.17 -66.80 -21.06
CA LEU A 432 -2.24 -66.40 -19.67
C LEU A 432 -3.11 -65.15 -19.53
N THR A 433 -4.14 -65.24 -18.70
CA THR A 433 -5.04 -64.11 -18.40
C THR A 433 -4.78 -63.63 -16.98
N LEU A 434 -4.56 -62.33 -16.84
CA LEU A 434 -4.46 -61.65 -15.55
C LEU A 434 -5.76 -60.89 -15.26
N SER A 435 -6.22 -60.94 -14.01
CA SER A 435 -7.34 -60.15 -13.50
C SER A 435 -7.03 -59.67 -12.10
N SER A 436 -7.10 -58.37 -11.87
CA SER A 436 -6.84 -57.76 -10.57
C SER A 436 -8.10 -57.15 -9.98
N ALA A 437 -8.18 -57.14 -8.66
CA ALA A 437 -9.24 -56.47 -7.91
C ALA A 437 -8.64 -55.58 -6.82
N ASP A 438 -9.28 -54.44 -6.60
CA ASP A 438 -9.04 -53.53 -5.49
C ASP A 438 -10.40 -53.09 -4.92
N ALA A 439 -10.51 -53.01 -3.59
CA ALA A 439 -11.78 -52.80 -2.92
C ALA A 439 -12.13 -51.33 -2.66
N THR A 440 -11.14 -50.42 -2.75
CA THR A 440 -11.28 -49.05 -2.24
C THR A 440 -11.08 -48.02 -3.35
N SER A 441 -9.84 -47.83 -3.82
CA SER A 441 -9.56 -46.83 -4.86
C SER A 441 -9.73 -47.40 -6.27
N GLY A 442 -9.76 -48.72 -6.44
CA GLY A 442 -9.88 -49.39 -7.72
C GLY A 442 -8.53 -49.59 -8.41
N VAL A 443 -8.47 -50.52 -9.36
CA VAL A 443 -7.22 -50.85 -10.06
C VAL A 443 -6.87 -49.78 -11.09
N ARG A 444 -5.63 -49.27 -11.05
CA ARG A 444 -5.08 -48.39 -12.10
C ARG A 444 -4.52 -49.18 -13.28
N SER A 445 -3.65 -50.14 -13.00
CA SER A 445 -2.94 -50.89 -14.04
C SER A 445 -2.32 -52.17 -13.51
N ILE A 446 -2.23 -53.18 -14.37
CA ILE A 446 -1.38 -54.36 -14.16
C ILE A 446 -0.12 -54.19 -15.03
N SER A 447 1.05 -54.33 -14.41
CA SER A 447 2.34 -54.37 -15.10
C SER A 447 2.85 -55.80 -15.18
N VAL A 448 3.40 -56.20 -16.32
CA VAL A 448 3.89 -57.55 -16.57
C VAL A 448 5.21 -57.54 -17.35
N ARG A 449 6.06 -58.53 -17.13
CA ARG A 449 7.24 -58.83 -17.97
C ARG A 449 7.47 -60.33 -18.08
N ILE A 450 8.16 -60.74 -19.14
CA ILE A 450 8.51 -62.13 -19.42
C ILE A 450 10.03 -62.24 -19.49
N ASP A 451 10.60 -63.28 -18.89
CA ASP A 451 12.01 -63.65 -18.97
C ASP A 451 12.96 -62.49 -18.61
N SER A 452 12.64 -61.76 -17.53
CA SER A 452 13.37 -60.56 -17.09
C SER A 452 13.42 -59.42 -18.13
N GLY A 453 12.49 -59.39 -19.07
CA GLY A 453 12.34 -58.32 -20.06
C GLY A 453 11.86 -56.98 -19.48
N THR A 454 11.44 -56.07 -20.35
CA THR A 454 10.89 -54.77 -19.93
C THR A 454 9.48 -54.92 -19.36
N TRP A 455 9.18 -54.16 -18.31
CA TRP A 455 7.80 -54.02 -17.81
C TRP A 455 6.92 -53.37 -18.87
N VAL A 456 5.78 -53.99 -19.14
CA VAL A 456 4.73 -53.49 -20.03
C VAL A 456 3.38 -53.52 -19.31
N THR A 457 2.50 -52.58 -19.63
CA THR A 457 1.13 -52.58 -19.11
C THR A 457 0.33 -53.70 -19.77
N TYR A 458 -0.27 -54.56 -18.96
CA TYR A 458 -1.15 -55.62 -19.43
C TYR A 458 -2.47 -55.04 -19.96
N THR A 459 -2.74 -55.26 -21.24
CA THR A 459 -3.94 -54.77 -21.94
C THR A 459 -4.72 -55.90 -22.61
N SER A 460 -4.11 -57.07 -22.79
CA SER A 460 -4.72 -58.26 -23.39
C SER A 460 -4.01 -59.53 -22.89
N PRO A 461 -4.65 -60.71 -22.96
CA PRO A 461 -4.05 -61.98 -22.58
C PRO A 461 -2.66 -62.20 -23.20
N ILE A 462 -1.74 -62.73 -22.40
CA ILE A 462 -0.35 -62.95 -22.77
C ILE A 462 -0.22 -64.28 -23.48
N LEU A 463 0.45 -64.30 -24.63
CA LEU A 463 0.76 -65.53 -25.36
C LEU A 463 2.23 -65.91 -25.12
N LEU A 464 2.46 -66.95 -24.32
CA LEU A 464 3.79 -67.55 -24.20
C LEU A 464 3.99 -68.57 -25.33
N ALA A 465 4.99 -68.32 -26.18
CA ALA A 465 5.34 -69.16 -27.31
C ALA A 465 6.85 -69.43 -27.32
N GLY A 466 7.21 -70.65 -27.68
CA GLY A 466 8.59 -71.14 -27.61
C GLY A 466 8.68 -72.33 -26.67
N THR A 467 9.68 -73.18 -26.87
CA THR A 467 9.90 -74.38 -26.04
C THR A 467 10.85 -74.05 -24.90
N GLY A 468 10.59 -74.59 -23.71
CA GLY A 468 11.43 -74.37 -22.54
C GLY A 468 10.72 -73.64 -21.42
N THR A 469 11.48 -73.22 -20.41
CA THR A 469 10.96 -72.53 -19.22
C THR A 469 10.90 -71.03 -19.46
N HIS A 470 9.74 -70.44 -19.25
CA HIS A 470 9.49 -69.01 -19.25
C HIS A 470 9.09 -68.53 -17.86
N GLN A 471 9.57 -67.35 -17.47
CA GLN A 471 9.24 -66.70 -16.20
C GLN A 471 8.33 -65.51 -16.47
N LEU A 472 7.13 -65.53 -15.89
CA LEU A 472 6.21 -64.41 -15.87
C LEU A 472 6.33 -63.68 -14.54
N GLU A 473 6.55 -62.37 -14.58
CA GLU A 473 6.49 -61.50 -13.41
C GLU A 473 5.41 -60.44 -13.60
N TYR A 474 4.56 -60.23 -12.60
CA TYR A 474 3.46 -59.27 -12.67
C TYR A 474 3.16 -58.60 -11.32
N PHE A 475 2.64 -57.38 -11.35
CA PHE A 475 2.07 -56.69 -10.20
C PHE A 475 1.03 -55.65 -10.66
N ALA A 476 0.01 -55.40 -9.85
CA ALA A 476 -0.96 -54.33 -10.04
C ALA A 476 -0.65 -53.12 -9.15
N THR A 477 -1.15 -51.96 -9.58
CA THR A 477 -1.19 -50.71 -8.83
C THR A 477 -2.60 -50.16 -8.86
N ASP A 478 -3.08 -49.59 -7.76
CA ASP A 478 -4.42 -49.00 -7.62
C ASP A 478 -4.44 -47.48 -7.94
N LEU A 479 -5.61 -46.84 -7.78
CA LEU A 479 -5.75 -45.39 -7.96
C LEU A 479 -5.16 -44.57 -6.81
N ALA A 480 -4.93 -45.14 -5.63
CA ALA A 480 -4.23 -44.50 -4.53
C ALA A 480 -2.70 -44.55 -4.63
N GLY A 481 -2.16 -45.39 -5.52
CA GLY A 481 -0.73 -45.64 -5.68
C GLY A 481 -0.16 -46.71 -4.75
N ASN A 482 -0.98 -47.60 -4.18
CA ASN A 482 -0.47 -48.83 -3.58
C ASN A 482 -0.17 -49.84 -4.69
N ALA A 483 0.94 -50.57 -4.54
CA ALA A 483 1.37 -51.59 -5.48
C ALA A 483 1.53 -52.93 -4.75
N GLU A 484 1.03 -54.00 -5.35
CA GLU A 484 1.25 -55.33 -4.79
C GLU A 484 2.70 -55.77 -4.94
N ALA A 485 3.13 -56.74 -4.13
CA ALA A 485 4.43 -57.35 -4.30
C ALA A 485 4.51 -58.08 -5.66
N VAL A 486 5.65 -57.96 -6.35
CA VAL A 486 5.87 -58.62 -7.63
C VAL A 486 5.67 -60.13 -7.50
N GLN A 487 4.65 -60.64 -8.20
CA GLN A 487 4.36 -62.06 -8.31
C GLN A 487 5.24 -62.66 -9.40
N THR A 488 5.84 -63.82 -9.12
CA THR A 488 6.66 -64.57 -10.08
C THR A 488 6.06 -65.96 -10.30
N ARG A 489 5.92 -66.37 -11.57
CA ARG A 489 5.41 -67.70 -11.96
C ARG A 489 6.23 -68.26 -13.12
N SER A 490 6.58 -69.54 -13.06
CA SER A 490 7.35 -70.23 -14.09
C SER A 490 6.48 -71.22 -14.86
N PHE A 491 6.62 -71.23 -16.19
CA PHE A 491 5.88 -72.09 -17.10
C PHE A 491 6.83 -72.84 -18.01
N THR A 492 6.75 -74.17 -18.05
CA THR A 492 7.53 -74.99 -18.99
C THR A 492 6.66 -75.38 -20.18
N LEU A 493 7.06 -75.00 -21.40
CA LEU A 493 6.35 -75.27 -22.64
C LEU A 493 6.95 -76.45 -23.39
N LEU A 494 6.09 -77.41 -23.74
CA LEU A 494 6.42 -78.59 -24.52
C LEU A 494 6.86 -78.23 -25.95
N GLY A 495 7.88 -78.95 -26.43
CA GLY A 495 8.19 -79.00 -27.86
C GLY A 495 7.15 -79.77 -28.65
N PRO A 496 7.07 -79.56 -29.99
CA PRO A 496 6.20 -80.36 -30.84
C PRO A 496 6.53 -81.84 -30.64
N TRP A 497 5.55 -82.62 -30.20
CA TRP A 497 5.68 -84.06 -30.08
C TRP A 497 5.72 -84.68 -31.47
N PHE A 498 6.90 -85.12 -31.90
CA PHE A 498 7.01 -86.03 -33.04
C PHE A 498 6.90 -87.45 -32.50
N PRO A 499 5.86 -88.24 -32.85
CA PRO A 499 5.85 -89.66 -32.52
C PRO A 499 7.11 -90.32 -33.12
N PRO A 500 7.74 -91.27 -32.42
CA PRO A 500 8.88 -91.98 -32.99
C PRO A 500 8.43 -92.68 -34.28
N ILE A 501 9.05 -92.33 -35.40
CA ILE A 501 8.92 -93.08 -36.66
C ILE A 501 9.37 -94.51 -36.35
N ARG A 502 8.43 -95.44 -36.23
CA ARG A 502 8.75 -96.87 -36.16
C ARG A 502 9.33 -97.28 -37.51
N SER A 503 10.58 -97.68 -37.49
CA SER A 503 11.24 -98.41 -38.59
C SER A 503 10.42 -99.67 -38.92
N ALA A 504 9.86 -99.72 -40.12
CA ALA A 504 9.40 -100.97 -40.71
C ALA A 504 10.61 -101.67 -41.36
N LYS A 505 11.01 -102.81 -40.79
CA LYS A 505 11.93 -103.78 -41.40
C LYS A 505 11.24 -104.47 -42.59
N GLY A 506 11.95 -104.56 -43.72
CA GLY A 506 11.66 -105.47 -44.85
C GLY A 506 12.12 -104.90 -46.19
N GLY A 507 13.28 -105.37 -46.71
CA GLY A 507 14.02 -104.83 -47.87
C GLY A 507 13.43 -105.12 -49.27
N PRO A 508 14.22 -105.15 -50.38
CA PRO A 508 15.68 -105.05 -50.49
C PRO A 508 16.17 -103.75 -51.17
N THR A 509 17.49 -103.61 -51.16
CA THR A 509 18.31 -102.55 -51.74
C THR A 509 18.00 -102.23 -53.20
N GLU A 510 17.64 -100.98 -53.48
CA GLU A 510 18.04 -100.31 -54.71
C GLU A 510 18.70 -98.97 -54.37
N SER A 511 19.77 -98.75 -55.12
CA SER A 511 20.75 -97.68 -55.04
C SER A 511 20.19 -96.34 -55.48
N GLY A 512 20.49 -95.30 -54.70
CA GLY A 512 20.60 -93.92 -55.17
C GLY A 512 19.28 -93.15 -55.20
N LEU A 513 19.10 -92.24 -54.24
CA LEU A 513 18.56 -90.92 -54.56
C LEU A 513 19.00 -89.90 -53.50
N THR A 514 19.75 -88.93 -53.98
CA THR A 514 20.10 -87.66 -53.35
C THR A 514 18.86 -86.94 -52.83
N VAL A 515 18.96 -86.42 -51.60
CA VAL A 515 17.97 -85.52 -50.99
C VAL A 515 17.87 -84.24 -51.83
N PRO A 516 16.70 -83.86 -52.36
CA PRO A 516 16.52 -82.52 -52.89
C PRO A 516 16.18 -81.54 -51.76
N GLU A 517 16.71 -80.34 -51.93
CA GLU A 517 16.47 -79.13 -51.16
C GLU A 517 14.99 -78.82 -50.86
N ALA A 518 14.82 -78.15 -49.72
CA ALA A 518 13.80 -77.17 -49.37
C ALA A 518 12.49 -77.16 -50.16
N VAL A 519 11.41 -77.60 -49.52
CA VAL A 519 10.04 -77.24 -49.91
C VAL A 519 9.84 -75.76 -49.60
N GLN A 520 9.82 -74.94 -50.65
CA GLN A 520 9.30 -73.57 -50.64
C GLN A 520 7.78 -73.62 -50.48
N VAL A 521 7.25 -73.01 -49.40
CA VAL A 521 5.82 -72.71 -49.28
C VAL A 521 5.64 -71.22 -49.58
N SER A 522 5.15 -70.91 -50.78
CA SER A 522 4.76 -69.56 -51.19
C SER A 522 3.38 -69.20 -50.62
N LEU A 523 3.31 -68.20 -49.74
CA LEU A 523 2.07 -67.56 -49.32
C LEU A 523 1.86 -66.27 -50.11
N SER A 524 0.79 -66.21 -50.91
CA SER A 524 0.35 -65.02 -51.63
C SER A 524 -0.47 -64.09 -50.71
N ILE A 525 -0.01 -62.86 -50.49
CA ILE A 525 -0.73 -61.83 -49.74
C ILE A 525 -1.27 -60.78 -50.73
N PRO A 526 -2.59 -60.50 -50.80
CA PRO A 526 -3.13 -59.37 -51.56
C PRO A 526 -2.92 -58.03 -50.82
N PRO A 527 -2.83 -56.90 -51.54
CA PRO A 527 -2.29 -55.65 -50.98
C PRO A 527 -3.25 -54.96 -50.01
N ALA A 528 -2.64 -54.35 -49.00
CA ALA A 528 -3.28 -53.59 -47.94
C ALA A 528 -3.91 -52.28 -48.43
N SER A 529 -5.03 -51.90 -47.82
CA SER A 529 -5.36 -50.50 -47.62
C SER A 529 -5.70 -50.24 -46.14
N ALA A 530 -4.83 -49.44 -45.53
CA ALA A 530 -5.05 -48.49 -44.44
C ALA A 530 -4.95 -48.96 -42.96
N VAL A 531 -3.86 -48.47 -42.36
CA VAL A 531 -3.63 -48.02 -40.96
C VAL A 531 -3.15 -49.04 -39.91
N GLY A 532 -1.93 -48.79 -39.39
CA GLY A 532 -1.50 -49.20 -38.05
C GLY A 532 -0.14 -49.90 -38.00
N PHE A 533 0.94 -49.13 -37.76
CA PHE A 533 2.33 -49.59 -37.67
C PHE A 533 2.54 -50.73 -36.64
N VAL A 534 3.22 -51.81 -37.06
CA VAL A 534 3.94 -52.75 -36.19
C VAL A 534 5.34 -52.92 -36.76
N VAL A 535 6.36 -52.56 -35.97
CA VAL A 535 7.77 -52.82 -36.26
C VAL A 535 8.12 -54.19 -35.67
N VAL A 536 8.42 -55.16 -36.53
CA VAL A 536 9.05 -56.43 -36.14
C VAL A 536 10.52 -56.37 -36.54
N ILE A 537 11.41 -56.35 -35.55
CA ILE A 537 12.84 -56.60 -35.73
C ILE A 537 13.11 -58.04 -35.34
N VAL A 538 13.51 -58.86 -36.30
CA VAL A 538 14.33 -60.06 -36.05
C VAL A 538 15.47 -60.05 -37.04
N GLY A 539 16.69 -59.90 -36.53
CA GLY A 539 17.94 -59.99 -37.28
C GLY A 539 18.97 -60.74 -36.45
N LEU A 540 19.09 -62.03 -36.74
CA LEU A 540 20.11 -62.97 -36.27
C LEU A 540 21.53 -62.43 -36.56
N PHE A 541 22.42 -62.43 -35.58
CA PHE A 541 23.87 -62.29 -35.81
C PHE A 541 24.64 -63.33 -34.99
N LEU A 542 25.25 -64.29 -35.69
CA LEU A 542 26.43 -65.02 -35.23
C LEU A 542 27.36 -65.24 -36.42
N LEU A 543 28.47 -64.49 -36.47
CA LEU A 543 29.79 -65.03 -36.82
C LEU A 543 30.86 -64.06 -36.31
N ASN A 544 31.78 -64.63 -35.54
CA ASN A 544 32.77 -63.95 -34.72
C ASN A 544 34.13 -63.85 -35.44
N ARG A 545 34.88 -62.79 -35.10
CA ARG A 545 36.34 -62.63 -35.12
C ARG A 545 37.14 -63.06 -36.36
N GLU A 546 37.60 -62.05 -37.11
CA GLU A 546 39.01 -61.83 -37.54
C GLU A 546 39.04 -60.90 -38.78
N LYS A 547 39.05 -59.57 -38.56
CA LYS A 547 39.59 -58.55 -39.51
C LYS A 547 39.43 -57.12 -38.97
N MET A 548 39.70 -56.93 -37.68
CA MET A 548 39.99 -55.62 -37.10
C MET A 548 41.51 -55.46 -37.07
N GLU A 549 42.11 -55.09 -38.21
CA GLU A 549 43.49 -54.55 -38.31
C GLU A 549 43.85 -54.24 -39.78
N TRP A 550 43.23 -53.22 -40.40
CA TRP A 550 43.84 -52.62 -41.62
C TRP A 550 43.41 -51.19 -42.01
N LEU A 551 42.77 -50.36 -41.17
CA LEU A 551 42.53 -48.96 -41.54
C LEU A 551 42.74 -47.98 -40.38
N GLN A 552 43.89 -48.10 -39.70
CA GLN A 552 44.36 -47.11 -38.70
C GLN A 552 45.73 -46.49 -39.00
N ARG A 553 46.20 -46.49 -40.26
CA ARG A 553 47.37 -45.69 -40.66
C ARG A 553 47.27 -45.16 -42.09
N MET A 554 46.74 -43.94 -42.25
CA MET A 554 47.39 -42.89 -43.06
C MET A 554 46.85 -41.50 -42.71
N ARG A 555 47.81 -40.55 -42.63
CA ARG A 555 47.76 -39.12 -42.24
C ARG A 555 46.95 -38.30 -43.27
N SER A 556 46.55 -37.03 -43.10
CA SER A 556 47.19 -35.89 -42.44
C SER A 556 46.25 -34.67 -42.32
N ARG A 557 46.28 -34.02 -41.15
CA ARG A 557 46.50 -32.58 -40.89
C ARG A 557 46.07 -31.54 -41.95
N SER A 558 45.22 -30.60 -41.54
CA SER A 558 45.59 -29.17 -41.48
C SER A 558 44.69 -28.39 -40.52
N THR A 559 45.34 -27.54 -39.73
CA THR A 559 44.89 -26.76 -38.58
C THR A 559 44.40 -25.35 -38.95
N GLY A 560 43.51 -24.78 -38.13
CA GLY A 560 43.28 -23.32 -38.09
C GLY A 560 42.31 -22.89 -36.98
N ARG A 561 42.85 -22.30 -35.89
CA ARG A 561 42.15 -21.65 -34.74
C ARG A 561 41.37 -20.40 -35.21
N CYS A 562 40.32 -19.89 -34.57
CA CYS A 562 40.23 -19.32 -33.22
C CYS A 562 38.75 -19.08 -32.80
N PRO A 563 38.45 -18.87 -31.49
CA PRO A 563 37.09 -18.85 -30.95
C PRO A 563 36.56 -17.42 -30.72
N ALA A 564 35.27 -17.19 -30.94
CA ALA A 564 34.59 -16.01 -30.42
C ALA A 564 33.08 -16.26 -30.20
N ARG A 565 32.70 -16.08 -28.94
CA ARG A 565 31.46 -15.50 -28.41
C ARG A 565 30.10 -16.08 -28.85
N SER A 566 29.50 -16.69 -27.85
CA SER A 566 28.07 -16.84 -27.61
C SER A 566 27.26 -15.55 -27.85
N ARG A 567 26.15 -15.68 -28.60
CA ARG A 567 24.79 -15.19 -28.27
C ARG A 567 23.83 -15.46 -29.45
N LEU A 568 22.54 -15.47 -29.12
CA LEU A 568 21.34 -15.72 -29.92
C LEU A 568 21.00 -17.21 -30.09
N SER A 569 20.00 -17.82 -29.43
CA SER A 569 18.60 -17.42 -29.16
C SER A 569 17.82 -17.06 -30.41
N TRP A 570 17.16 -18.02 -31.07
CA TRP A 570 15.91 -17.85 -31.81
C TRP A 570 15.10 -19.15 -31.75
N LEU A 571 13.90 -19.04 -31.20
CA LEU A 571 12.62 -19.55 -31.71
C LEU A 571 12.56 -20.93 -32.39
N ALA A 572 11.72 -21.79 -31.82
CA ALA A 572 10.72 -22.48 -32.62
C ALA A 572 9.41 -22.73 -31.83
N PRO A 573 8.24 -22.73 -32.50
CA PRO A 573 6.91 -22.66 -31.90
C PRO A 573 6.06 -23.94 -32.16
N PHE A 574 4.79 -23.90 -31.74
CA PHE A 574 3.66 -24.81 -32.05
C PHE A 574 3.69 -26.22 -31.40
N ARG A 575 2.76 -26.57 -30.49
CA ARG A 575 1.31 -26.91 -30.65
C ARG A 575 1.10 -28.22 -31.43
N TRP A 576 0.29 -29.24 -31.09
CA TRP A 576 -0.70 -29.63 -30.05
C TRP A 576 -0.74 -31.18 -30.01
N PHE A 577 -0.96 -31.79 -28.83
CA PHE A 577 -2.11 -32.64 -28.46
C PHE A 577 -1.86 -33.28 -27.09
#